data_AF-A0A935NMJ6-F1
#
_entry.id   AF-A0A935NMJ6-F1
#
_cell.length_a   1.000
_cell.length_b   1.000
_cell.length_c   1.000
_cell.angle_alpha   90.00
_cell.angle_beta   90.00
_cell.angle_gamma   90.00
#
_symmetry.space_group_name_H-M   'P 1'
#
loop_
_entity.id
_entity.type
_entity.pdbx_description
1 polymer ?
#
loop_
_entity_poly.entity_id
_entity_poly.type
_entity_poly.pdbx_seq_one_letter_code
_entity_poly.pdbx_strand_id
1 'polypeptide(L)'
;MPMLDLTRRWFTLAVATGAATGSLASGGRTVEVWVELTEEPPAATVAASAAARQRERVASQQDRVGETLARLGGIELARIRANGNAIAVRIDSTRLDAVRAIDGVKSVRPARSLHPPQTGGGT
;
A
#
# COMPACT_ATOMS: atom_id res chain seq x y z
N MET A 1 -32.41 -23.39 5.79
CA MET A 1 -31.31 -22.53 6.25
C MET A 1 -30.59 -21.95 5.04
N PRO A 2 -31.05 -20.82 4.47
CA PRO A 2 -30.32 -20.14 3.41
C PRO A 2 -29.52 -18.94 3.96
N MET A 3 -28.29 -18.88 3.48
CA MET A 3 -27.20 -17.96 3.76
C MET A 3 -27.56 -16.54 3.31
N LEU A 4 -27.58 -15.58 4.24
CA LEU A 4 -27.83 -14.17 3.94
C LEU A 4 -26.59 -13.58 3.25
N ASP A 5 -26.79 -13.33 1.95
CA ASP A 5 -26.05 -12.43 1.08
C ASP A 5 -25.76 -11.10 1.79
N LEU A 6 -24.48 -10.80 2.09
CA LEU A 6 -24.10 -9.53 2.71
C LEU A 6 -23.59 -8.55 1.66
N THR A 7 -24.58 -7.84 1.14
CA THR A 7 -24.55 -6.71 0.23
C THR A 7 -23.56 -5.62 0.65
N ARG A 8 -22.63 -5.38 -0.27
CA ARG A 8 -21.93 -4.13 -0.60
C ARG A 8 -22.63 -2.86 -0.06
N ARG A 9 -22.12 -2.28 1.03
CA ARG A 9 -22.49 -0.94 1.52
C ARG A 9 -21.24 -0.08 1.65
N TRP A 10 -21.07 0.81 0.67
CA TRP A 10 -20.05 1.85 0.69
C TRP A 10 -20.66 3.03 1.45
N PHE A 11 -20.22 3.27 2.68
CA PHE A 11 -20.61 4.47 3.41
C PHE A 11 -19.66 5.60 3.03
N THR A 12 -20.17 6.50 2.18
CA THR A 12 -19.65 7.85 2.02
C THR A 12 -20.03 8.66 3.25
N LEU A 13 -19.04 9.24 3.93
CA LEU A 13 -19.26 10.41 4.78
C LEU A 13 -18.11 11.39 4.53
N ALA A 14 -18.41 12.47 3.82
CA ALA A 14 -17.56 13.62 3.67
C ALA A 14 -17.99 14.68 4.69
N VAL A 15 -17.08 15.10 5.58
CA VAL A 15 -16.93 16.51 5.97
C VAL A 15 -15.64 16.69 6.77
N ALA A 16 -14.76 17.56 6.28
CA ALA A 16 -13.91 18.43 7.09
C ALA A 16 -13.31 19.50 6.18
N THR A 17 -13.81 20.72 6.37
CA THR A 17 -13.33 21.97 5.81
C THR A 17 -11.92 22.24 6.35
N GLY A 18 -10.91 22.18 5.49
CA GLY A 18 -9.55 22.55 5.82
C GLY A 18 -8.91 23.18 4.60
N ALA A 19 -8.66 24.48 4.68
CA ALA A 19 -7.93 25.22 3.66
C ALA A 19 -6.50 24.67 3.56
N ALA A 20 -6.26 23.81 2.57
CA ALA A 20 -4.92 23.50 2.09
C ALA A 20 -4.73 24.27 0.78
N THR A 21 -4.21 25.48 0.94
CA THR A 21 -3.59 26.27 -0.12
C THR A 21 -2.65 25.38 -0.95
N GLY A 22 -2.97 25.26 -2.24
CA GLY A 22 -2.02 24.93 -3.30
C GLY A 22 -1.33 23.58 -3.16
N SER A 23 -2.05 22.47 -3.37
CA SER A 23 -1.40 21.31 -3.98
C SER A 23 -1.15 21.68 -5.42
N LEU A 24 0.02 22.27 -5.68
CA LEU A 24 0.60 22.38 -7.01
C LEU A 24 0.31 21.06 -7.69
N ALA A 25 -0.53 21.12 -8.73
CA ALA A 25 -0.65 20.06 -9.69
C ALA A 25 0.76 19.82 -10.22
N SER A 26 1.50 18.93 -9.57
CA SER A 26 2.65 18.29 -10.18
C SER A 26 2.03 17.59 -11.37
N GLY A 27 2.13 18.20 -12.54
CA GLY A 27 1.96 17.54 -13.84
C GLY A 27 3.00 16.44 -14.06
N GLY A 28 3.62 15.93 -12.99
CA GLY A 28 4.45 14.75 -12.97
C GLY A 28 3.60 13.51 -13.14
N ARG A 29 4.07 12.62 -14.00
CA ARG A 29 3.47 11.30 -14.19
C ARG A 29 3.51 10.56 -12.85
N THR A 30 2.35 10.41 -12.22
CA THR A 30 2.21 9.54 -11.05
C THR A 30 2.29 8.09 -11.51
N VAL A 31 2.96 7.28 -10.71
CA VAL A 31 3.17 5.85 -10.97
C VAL A 31 2.74 5.05 -9.76
N GLU A 32 2.22 3.87 -10.01
CA GLU A 32 1.88 2.91 -8.98
C GLU A 32 3.07 1.96 -8.81
N VAL A 33 3.54 1.79 -7.58
CA VAL A 33 4.68 0.94 -7.26
C VAL A 33 4.39 0.06 -6.05
N TRP A 34 4.95 -1.14 -6.09
CA TRP A 34 5.11 -1.99 -4.92
C TRP A 34 6.43 -1.64 -4.24
N VAL A 35 6.33 -1.26 -2.98
CA VAL A 35 7.46 -1.04 -2.08
C VAL A 35 7.59 -2.30 -1.22
N GLU A 36 8.55 -3.15 -1.57
CA GLU A 36 8.91 -4.34 -0.80
C GLU A 36 9.75 -3.92 0.40
N LEU A 37 9.43 -4.47 1.58
CA LEU A 37 10.08 -4.13 2.84
C LEU A 37 10.99 -5.27 3.32
N THR A 38 11.87 -4.96 4.27
CA THR A 38 12.91 -5.89 4.73
C THR A 38 12.44 -6.93 5.75
N GLU A 39 11.42 -6.68 6.56
CA GLU A 39 10.92 -7.69 7.51
C GLU A 39 10.21 -8.81 6.75
N GLU A 40 10.58 -10.05 7.03
CA GLU A 40 9.94 -11.22 6.44
C GLU A 40 8.71 -11.64 7.25
N PRO A 41 7.62 -12.08 6.58
CA PRO A 41 6.49 -12.68 7.28
C PRO A 41 6.89 -14.02 7.92
N PRO A 42 6.23 -14.46 9.00
CA PRO A 42 6.57 -15.71 9.65
C PRO A 42 6.36 -16.90 8.72
N ALA A 43 7.34 -17.79 8.64
CA ALA A 43 7.20 -19.05 7.94
C ALA A 43 6.14 -19.94 8.62
N ALA A 44 5.44 -20.76 7.83
CA ALA A 44 4.35 -21.60 8.32
C ALA A 44 4.77 -22.60 9.41
N THR A 45 6.07 -22.91 9.51
CA THR A 45 6.65 -23.89 10.44
C THR A 45 7.09 -23.28 11.78
N VAL A 46 6.98 -21.96 11.97
CA VAL A 46 7.43 -21.27 13.19
C VAL A 46 6.40 -21.44 14.32
N ALA A 47 6.90 -21.64 15.56
CA ALA A 47 6.05 -21.71 16.76
C ALA A 47 5.14 -20.47 16.87
N ALA A 48 3.89 -20.68 17.30
CA ALA A 48 2.84 -19.64 17.27
C ALA A 48 3.24 -18.32 17.98
N SER A 49 3.96 -18.40 19.11
CA SER A 49 4.42 -17.22 19.86
C SER A 49 5.54 -16.46 19.13
N ALA A 50 6.42 -17.14 18.41
CA ALA A 50 7.43 -16.49 17.57
C ALA A 50 6.80 -15.90 16.31
N ALA A 51 5.82 -16.58 15.72
CA ALA A 51 5.05 -16.08 14.59
C ALA A 51 4.26 -14.80 14.94
N ALA A 52 3.68 -14.73 16.15
CA ALA A 52 2.99 -13.53 16.64
C ALA A 52 3.93 -12.32 16.73
N ARG A 53 5.09 -12.47 17.37
CA ARG A 53 6.10 -11.40 17.45
C ARG A 53 6.60 -10.94 16.09
N GLN A 54 6.73 -11.86 15.13
CA GLN A 54 7.15 -11.52 13.78
C GLN A 54 6.07 -10.74 13.01
N ARG A 55 4.79 -11.06 13.22
CA ARG A 55 3.68 -10.26 12.67
C ARG A 55 3.65 -8.85 13.25
N GLU A 56 3.93 -8.69 14.55
CA GLU A 56 4.03 -7.37 15.18
C GLU A 56 5.15 -6.53 14.56
N ARG A 57 6.34 -7.10 14.33
CA ARG A 57 7.44 -6.40 13.65
C ARG A 57 7.09 -5.99 12.23
N VAL A 58 6.49 -6.89 11.45
CA VAL A 58 6.01 -6.58 10.09
C VAL A 58 5.00 -5.43 10.12
N ALA A 59 4.04 -5.46 11.05
CA ALA A 59 3.05 -4.39 11.18
C ALA A 59 3.71 -3.05 11.53
N SER A 60 4.60 -3.02 12.53
CA SER A 60 5.32 -1.81 12.93
C SER A 60 6.18 -1.24 11.79
N GLN A 61 6.84 -2.10 11.00
CA GLN A 61 7.60 -1.64 9.84
C GLN A 61 6.68 -1.04 8.78
N GLN A 62 5.55 -1.68 8.48
CA GLN A 62 4.59 -1.16 7.51
C GLN A 62 4.03 0.19 7.91
N ASP A 63 3.74 0.39 9.19
CA ASP A 63 3.22 1.68 9.69
C ASP A 63 4.28 2.78 9.53
N ARG A 64 5.52 2.53 9.97
CA ARG A 64 6.62 3.50 9.84
C ARG A 64 6.93 3.87 8.39
N VAL A 65 6.99 2.88 7.50
CA VAL A 65 7.24 3.12 6.08
C VAL A 65 6.03 3.79 5.42
N GLY A 66 4.80 3.37 5.74
CA GLY A 66 3.57 3.98 5.25
C GLY A 66 3.46 5.47 5.60
N GLU A 67 3.75 5.86 6.83
CA GLU A 67 3.81 7.27 7.24
C GLU A 67 4.87 8.06 6.45
N THR A 68 6.03 7.45 6.21
CA THR A 68 7.11 8.07 5.44
C THR A 68 6.71 8.27 3.98
N LEU A 69 6.06 7.28 3.37
CA LEU A 69 5.49 7.37 2.03
C LEU A 69 4.43 8.47 1.94
N ALA A 70 3.56 8.59 2.94
CA ALA A 70 2.55 9.65 2.99
C ALA A 70 3.19 11.05 3.06
N ARG A 71 4.25 11.23 3.87
CA ARG A 71 5.02 12.49 3.91
C ARG A 71 5.71 12.83 2.58
N LEU A 72 6.08 11.81 1.82
CA LEU A 72 6.58 11.95 0.45
C LEU A 72 5.47 12.16 -0.59
N GLY A 73 4.22 12.40 -0.17
CA GLY A 73 3.09 12.61 -1.06
C GLY A 73 2.60 11.35 -1.76
N GLY A 74 3.00 10.18 -1.26
CA GLY A 74 2.49 8.89 -1.71
C GLY A 74 1.08 8.63 -1.19
N ILE A 75 0.21 8.11 -2.05
CA ILE A 75 -1.13 7.64 -1.68
C ILE A 75 -1.05 6.12 -1.58
N GLU A 76 -1.23 5.59 -0.37
CA GLU A 76 -1.28 4.15 -0.14
C GLU A 76 -2.52 3.54 -0.84
N LEU A 77 -2.31 2.48 -1.62
CA LEU A 77 -3.36 1.79 -2.36
C LEU A 77 -3.70 0.43 -1.72
N ALA A 78 -2.69 -0.29 -1.22
CA ALA A 78 -2.86 -1.59 -0.59
C ALA A 78 -1.64 -1.98 0.26
N ARG A 79 -1.83 -2.94 1.17
CA ARG A 79 -0.76 -3.62 1.92
C ARG A 79 -0.84 -5.13 1.75
N ILE A 80 0.29 -5.78 1.52
CA ILE A 80 0.42 -7.24 1.52
C ILE A 80 1.15 -7.65 2.80
N ARG A 81 0.58 -8.60 3.53
CA ARG A 81 1.13 -9.14 4.80
C ARG A 81 1.39 -10.65 4.78
N ALA A 82 0.70 -11.40 3.92
CA ALA A 82 0.69 -12.87 3.96
C ALA A 82 1.71 -13.52 3.00
N ASN A 83 1.85 -13.01 1.77
CA ASN A 83 2.75 -13.57 0.74
C ASN A 83 3.98 -12.70 0.48
N GLY A 84 4.29 -11.81 1.44
CA GLY A 84 5.34 -10.81 1.35
C GLY A 84 5.00 -9.63 2.25
N ASN A 85 6.00 -8.80 2.52
CA ASN A 85 5.84 -7.55 3.23
C ASN A 85 6.01 -6.41 2.23
N ALA A 86 4.89 -5.87 1.75
CA ALA A 86 4.92 -4.84 0.72
C ALA A 86 3.75 -3.85 0.86
N ILE A 87 3.99 -2.62 0.43
CA ILE A 87 3.01 -1.53 0.37
C ILE A 87 2.89 -1.07 -1.09
N ALA A 88 1.68 -1.09 -1.64
CA ALA A 88 1.39 -0.44 -2.91
C ALA A 88 1.15 1.05 -2.66
N VAL A 89 1.83 1.90 -3.40
CA VAL A 89 1.71 3.35 -3.31
C VAL A 89 1.64 3.96 -4.70
N ARG A 90 0.76 4.94 -4.88
CA ARG A 90 0.78 5.85 -6.01
C ARG A 90 1.58 7.09 -5.63
N ILE A 91 2.66 7.38 -6.34
CA ILE A 91 3.56 8.50 -6.04
C ILE A 91 4.05 9.16 -7.33
N ASP A 92 4.50 10.41 -7.23
CA ASP A 92 5.20 11.09 -8.32
C ASP A 92 6.47 10.31 -8.72
N SER A 93 6.65 10.06 -10.01
CA SER A 93 7.79 9.27 -10.53
C SER A 93 9.15 9.89 -10.21
N THR A 94 9.24 11.21 -10.00
CA THR A 94 10.49 11.88 -9.61
C THR A 94 10.90 11.55 -8.17
N ARG A 95 9.96 11.05 -7.33
CA ARG A 95 10.21 10.70 -5.92
C ARG A 95 10.60 9.25 -5.71
N LEU A 96 10.71 8.44 -6.77
CA LEU A 96 11.07 7.02 -6.64
C LEU A 96 12.44 6.81 -5.99
N ASP A 97 13.40 7.70 -6.24
CA ASP A 97 14.72 7.62 -5.60
C ASP A 97 14.63 7.85 -4.08
N ALA A 98 13.83 8.85 -3.67
CA ALA A 98 13.55 9.11 -2.27
C ALA A 98 12.82 7.94 -1.60
N VAL A 99 11.93 7.23 -2.32
CA VAL A 99 11.28 6.01 -1.80
C VAL A 99 12.29 4.89 -1.58
N ARG A 100 13.25 4.71 -2.50
CA ARG A 100 14.31 3.69 -2.38
C ARG A 100 15.27 3.96 -1.23
N ALA A 101 15.41 5.23 -0.83
CA ALA A 101 16.25 5.65 0.28
C ALA A 101 15.58 5.49 1.67
N ILE A 102 14.30 5.10 1.74
CA ILE A 102 13.61 4.90 3.02
C ILE A 102 14.20 3.67 3.73
N ASP A 103 14.56 3.84 5.00
CA ASP A 103 14.98 2.74 5.87
C ASP A 103 13.90 1.65 5.97
N GLY A 104 14.31 0.39 5.76
CA GLY A 104 13.40 -0.75 5.72
C GLY A 104 12.77 -1.03 4.35
N VAL A 105 13.05 -0.23 3.31
CA VAL A 105 12.70 -0.57 1.93
C VAL A 105 13.77 -1.49 1.34
N LYS A 106 13.33 -2.67 0.89
CA LYS A 106 14.17 -3.65 0.20
C LYS A 106 14.26 -3.36 -1.30
N SER A 107 13.14 -3.04 -1.93
CA SER A 107 13.04 -2.84 -3.38
C SER A 107 11.78 -2.09 -3.75
N VAL A 108 11.84 -1.35 -4.86
CA VAL A 108 10.68 -0.66 -5.46
C VAL A 108 10.47 -1.23 -6.84
N ARG A 109 9.27 -1.76 -7.10
CA ARG A 109 8.89 -2.34 -8.40
C ARG A 109 7.65 -1.64 -8.97
N PRO A 110 7.56 -1.45 -10.29
CA PRO A 110 6.34 -0.97 -10.90
C PRO A 110 5.18 -1.92 -10.61
N ALA A 111 4.05 -1.38 -10.16
CA ALA A 111 2.81 -2.14 -10.04
C ALA A 111 2.20 -2.31 -11.44
N ARG A 112 2.80 -3.19 -12.26
CA ARG A 112 2.37 -3.42 -13.66
C ARG A 112 0.92 -3.89 -13.79
N SER A 113 0.24 -4.23 -12.70
CA SER A 113 -1.17 -4.63 -12.68
C SER A 113 -1.78 -4.41 -11.29
N LEU A 114 -2.23 -3.19 -10.99
CA LEU A 114 -3.33 -2.97 -10.04
C LEU A 114 -4.68 -2.80 -10.76
N HIS A 115 -4.67 -2.84 -12.09
CA HIS A 115 -5.89 -2.89 -12.89
C HIS A 115 -6.40 -4.35 -12.93
N PRO A 116 -7.71 -4.61 -12.66
CA PRO A 116 -8.31 -5.82 -13.21
C PRO A 116 -8.04 -5.82 -14.73
N PRO A 117 -7.90 -6.99 -15.38
CA PRO A 117 -7.89 -7.02 -16.84
C PRO A 117 -9.11 -6.20 -17.28
N GLN A 118 -8.90 -5.19 -18.12
CA GLN A 118 -10.00 -4.62 -18.87
C GLN A 118 -10.56 -5.79 -19.64
N THR A 119 -11.67 -6.36 -19.18
CA THR A 119 -12.52 -7.17 -20.03
C THR A 119 -12.85 -6.24 -21.17
N GLY A 120 -12.11 -6.39 -22.26
CA GLY A 120 -12.24 -5.57 -23.44
C GLY A 120 -13.72 -5.53 -23.79
N GLY A 121 -14.19 -4.34 -24.13
CA GLY A 121 -15.47 -4.19 -24.82
C GLY A 121 -15.45 -5.13 -26.02
N GLY A 122 -16.14 -6.25 -25.87
CA GLY A 122 -16.64 -7.04 -26.98
C GLY A 122 -17.97 -6.40 -27.36
N THR A 123 -17.95 -5.79 -28.53
CA THR A 123 -19.07 -5.25 -29.32
C THR A 123 -20.34 -6.08 -29.26
#